data_AF-A0A1I4H6G4-F1
#
_entry.id   AF-A0A1I4H6G4-F1
#
_cell.length_a   1.000
_cell.length_b   1.000
_cell.length_c   1.000
_cell.angle_alpha   90.00
_cell.angle_beta   90.00
_cell.angle_gamma   90.00
#
_symmetry.space_group_name_H-M   'P 1'
#
loop_
_entity.id
_entity.type
_entity.pdbx_description
1 polymer ?
#
loop_
_entity_poly.entity_id
_entity_poly.type
_entity_poly.pdbx_seq_one_letter_code
_entity_poly.pdbx_strand_id
1 'polypeptide(L)'
;MNFEIDDLDWAMGELANLFAIANRAGIFPHELDYYLFHNAWGVLCMQPFKISSRCRQTLLLMLTEPHWRTYDNGTVIRLTKSVIRYDL
;
A
#
# COMPACT_ATOMS: atom_id res chain seq x y z
N MET A 1 -3.27 11.83 22.40
CA MET A 1 -2.29 10.78 22.06
C MET A 1 -1.09 11.52 21.51
N ASN A 2 0.07 11.39 22.16
CA ASN A 2 1.31 12.00 21.66
C ASN A 2 1.92 10.97 20.71
N PHE A 3 1.98 11.29 19.41
CA PHE A 3 2.64 10.43 18.43
C PHE A 3 4.13 10.64 18.53
N GLU A 4 4.87 9.55 18.70
CA GLU A 4 6.32 9.56 18.61
C GLU A 4 6.72 9.55 17.12
N ILE A 5 7.92 10.06 16.81
CA ILE A 5 8.44 10.07 15.43
C ILE A 5 8.44 8.64 14.86
N ASP A 6 8.71 7.66 15.72
CA ASP A 6 8.78 6.24 15.39
C ASP A 6 7.42 5.65 15.00
N ASP A 7 6.29 6.27 15.40
CA ASP A 7 4.95 5.76 15.08
C ASP A 7 4.66 5.86 13.58
N LEU A 8 5.10 6.95 12.93
CA LEU A 8 4.88 7.14 11.50
C LEU A 8 5.74 6.18 10.67
N ASP A 9 7.00 5.98 11.07
CA ASP A 9 7.90 5.06 10.40
C ASP A 9 7.42 3.62 10.53
N TRP A 10 6.98 3.21 11.73
CA TRP A 10 6.31 1.93 11.94
C TRP A 10 5.08 1.78 11.05
N ALA A 11 4.15 2.75 11.09
CA ALA A 11 2.91 2.68 10.32
C ALA A 11 3.16 2.59 8.80
N MET A 12 4.12 3.35 8.29
CA MET A 12 4.50 3.29 6.88
C MET A 12 5.12 1.95 6.50
N GLY A 13 5.95 1.36 7.35
CA GLY A 13 6.55 0.04 7.13
C GLY A 13 5.49 -1.07 7.06
N GLU A 14 4.61 -1.12 8.05
CA GLU A 14 3.53 -2.11 8.11
C GLU A 14 2.58 -1.99 6.93
N LEU A 15 2.13 -0.76 6.61
CA LEU A 15 1.24 -0.54 5.47
C LEU A 15 1.91 -0.83 4.13
N ALA A 16 3.19 -0.50 3.95
CA ALA A 16 3.90 -0.82 2.72
C ALA A 16 3.96 -2.34 2.49
N ASN A 17 4.25 -3.10 3.54
CA ASN A 17 4.24 -4.56 3.47
C ASN A 17 2.85 -5.11 3.17
N LEU A 18 1.84 -4.64 3.91
CA LEU A 18 0.44 -5.04 3.75
C LEU A 18 -0.06 -4.76 2.32
N PHE A 19 0.21 -3.58 1.78
CA PHE A 19 -0.15 -3.20 0.41
C PHE A 19 0.57 -4.07 -0.63
N ALA A 20 1.85 -4.39 -0.43
CA ALA A 20 2.60 -5.24 -1.35
C ALA A 20 2.04 -6.67 -1.39
N ILE A 21 1.70 -7.25 -0.23
CA ILE A 21 1.12 -8.59 -0.15
C ILE A 21 -0.30 -8.59 -0.72
N ALA A 22 -1.14 -7.62 -0.34
CA ALA A 22 -2.51 -7.50 -0.82
C ALA A 22 -2.58 -7.30 -2.34
N ASN A 23 -1.69 -6.48 -2.91
CA ASN A 23 -1.59 -6.30 -4.36
C ASN A 23 -1.22 -7.61 -5.07
N ARG A 24 -0.29 -8.41 -4.51
CA ARG A 24 0.05 -9.74 -5.05
C ARG A 24 -1.11 -10.73 -4.95
N ALA A 25 -1.88 -10.67 -3.87
CA ALA A 25 -3.02 -11.54 -3.63
C ALA A 25 -4.30 -11.10 -4.38
N GLY A 26 -4.32 -9.89 -4.92
CA GLY A 26 -5.49 -9.34 -5.61
C GLY A 26 -6.67 -9.01 -4.69
N ILE A 27 -6.39 -8.70 -3.42
CA ILE A 27 -7.39 -8.32 -2.40
C ILE A 27 -7.05 -6.95 -1.81
N PHE A 28 -7.97 -6.34 -1.06
CA PHE A 28 -7.68 -5.07 -0.42
C PHE A 28 -6.80 -5.25 0.84
N PRO A 29 -5.93 -4.27 1.17
CA PRO A 29 -5.04 -4.38 2.32
C PRO A 29 -5.77 -4.63 3.65
N HIS A 30 -6.91 -3.98 3.87
CA HIS A 30 -7.71 -4.14 5.09
C HIS A 30 -8.39 -5.52 5.22
N GLU A 31 -8.52 -6.26 4.11
CA GLU A 31 -9.04 -7.65 4.13
C GLU A 31 -7.95 -8.64 4.54
N LEU A 32 -6.67 -8.30 4.36
CA LEU A 32 -5.54 -9.16 4.71
C LEU A 32 -5.27 -9.15 6.22
N ASP A 33 -5.26 -7.96 6.83
CA ASP A 33 -5.24 -7.79 8.28
C ASP A 33 -5.97 -6.50 8.66
N TYR A 34 -7.20 -6.66 9.14
CA TYR A 34 -8.07 -5.55 9.53
C TYR A 34 -7.47 -4.69 10.64
N TYR A 35 -6.94 -5.34 11.69
CA TYR A 35 -6.48 -4.63 12.88
C TYR A 35 -5.18 -3.87 12.59
N LEU A 36 -4.23 -4.52 11.93
CA LEU A 36 -2.98 -3.89 11.54
C LEU A 36 -3.22 -2.71 10.61
N PHE A 37 -4.10 -2.89 9.59
CA PHE A 37 -4.47 -1.82 8.68
C PHE A 37 -5.02 -0.61 9.41
N HIS A 38 -6.05 -0.79 10.24
CA HIS A 38 -6.71 0.35 10.88
C HIS A 38 -5.84 1.04 11.93
N ASN A 39 -4.99 0.29 12.65
CA ASN A 39 -4.04 0.89 13.59
C ASN A 39 -3.01 1.77 12.86
N ALA A 40 -2.34 1.22 11.85
CA ALA A 40 -1.32 1.96 11.09
C ALA A 40 -1.93 3.09 10.24
N TRP A 41 -3.10 2.87 9.62
CA TRP A 41 -3.81 3.89 8.85
C TRP A 41 -4.32 5.03 9.75
N GLY A 42 -4.70 4.71 10.98
CA GLY A 42 -5.04 5.67 12.02
C GLY A 42 -3.88 6.60 12.33
N VAL A 43 -2.67 6.06 12.55
CA VAL A 43 -1.44 6.85 12.76
C VAL A 43 -1.21 7.84 11.61
N LEU A 44 -1.35 7.39 10.36
CA LEU A 44 -1.27 8.25 9.19
C LEU A 44 -2.29 9.40 9.24
N CYS A 45 -3.55 9.09 9.58
CA CYS A 45 -4.63 10.07 9.59
C CYS A 45 -4.43 11.15 10.67
N MET A 46 -3.69 10.83 11.74
CA MET A 46 -3.40 11.80 12.80
C MET A 46 -2.21 12.72 12.47
N GLN A 47 -1.45 12.44 11.41
CA GLN A 47 -0.36 13.31 10.95
C GLN A 47 -0.90 14.61 10.31
N PRO A 48 -0.10 15.69 10.30
CA PRO A 48 -0.41 16.89 9.54
C PRO A 48 -0.81 16.58 8.10
N PHE A 49 -1.83 17.28 7.58
CA PHE A 49 -2.46 17.00 6.29
C PHE A 49 -1.47 16.76 5.14
N LYS A 50 -0.41 17.58 5.05
CA LYS A 50 0.61 17.46 4.00
C LYS A 50 1.39 16.14 4.09
N ILE A 51 1.69 15.68 5.30
CA ILE A 51 2.41 14.42 5.55
C ILE A 51 1.47 13.26 5.25
N SER A 52 0.28 13.24 5.87
CA SER A 52 -0.69 12.16 5.68
C SER A 52 -1.09 11.99 4.20
N SER A 53 -1.31 13.09 3.48
CA SER A 53 -1.62 13.06 2.05
C SER A 53 -0.48 12.45 1.22
N ARG A 54 0.77 12.80 1.51
CA ARG A 54 1.93 12.25 0.79
C ARG A 54 2.11 10.77 1.07
N CYS A 55 2.02 10.36 2.33
CA CYS A 55 2.12 8.96 2.75
C CYS A 55 1.02 8.10 2.09
N ARG A 56 -0.23 8.56 2.11
CA ARG A 56 -1.34 7.88 1.42
C ARG A 56 -1.10 7.74 -0.08
N GLN A 57 -0.62 8.81 -0.73
CA GLN A 57 -0.31 8.78 -2.16
C GLN A 57 0.78 7.76 -2.48
N THR A 58 1.83 7.68 -1.67
CA THR A 58 2.89 6.67 -1.80
C THR A 58 2.32 5.25 -1.69
N LEU A 59 1.48 4.97 -0.68
CA LEU A 59 0.86 3.65 -0.50
C LEU A 59 -0.06 3.29 -1.68
N LEU A 60 -0.90 4.22 -2.13
CA LEU A 60 -1.79 3.98 -3.27
C LEU A 60 -1.03 3.69 -4.58
N LEU A 61 0.14 4.30 -4.79
CA LEU A 61 0.99 3.97 -5.94
C LEU A 61 1.49 2.52 -5.92
N MET A 62 1.54 1.86 -4.74
CA MET A 62 1.91 0.46 -4.63
C MET A 62 0.80 -0.50 -5.07
N LEU A 63 -0.45 -0.02 -5.20
CA LEU A 63 -1.59 -0.78 -5.74
C LEU A 63 -1.61 -0.78 -7.28
N THR A 64 -0.59 -0.23 -7.94
CA THR A 64 -0.48 -0.32 -9.40
C THR A 64 -0.31 -1.78 -9.84
N GLU A 65 -0.87 -2.12 -11.01
CA GLU A 65 -0.73 -3.45 -11.61
C GLU A 65 0.74 -3.87 -11.56
N PRO A 66 1.05 -5.08 -11.10
CA PRO A 66 2.43 -5.53 -11.01
C PRO A 66 3.05 -5.41 -12.40
N HIS A 67 4.17 -4.70 -12.51
CA HIS A 67 4.91 -4.57 -13.78
C HIS A 67 5.51 -5.91 -14.24
N TRP A 68 5.27 -6.99 -13.50
CA TRP A 68 5.74 -8.33 -13.78
C TRP A 68 4.70 -9.37 -13.34
N ARG A 69 4.50 -10.40 -14.14
CA ARG A 69 3.68 -11.57 -13.80
C ARG A 69 4.59 -12.81 -13.74
N THR A 70 4.44 -13.61 -12.70
CA THR A 70 5.14 -14.88 -12.54
C THR A 70 4.18 -16.04 -12.82
N TYR A 71 4.63 -17.02 -13.60
CA TYR A 71 3.90 -18.26 -13.87
C TYR A 71 4.42 -19.40 -13.00
N ASP A 72 3.62 -20.44 -12.78
CA ASP A 72 3.98 -21.61 -11.96
C ASP A 72 5.23 -22.36 -12.49
N ASN A 73 5.59 -22.16 -13.76
CA ASN A 73 6.81 -22.69 -14.36
C ASN A 73 8.07 -21.83 -14.10
N GLY A 74 7.98 -20.81 -13.25
CA GLY A 74 9.07 -19.88 -12.93
C GLY A 74 9.31 -18.78 -13.97
N THR A 75 8.48 -18.68 -15.01
CA THR A 75 8.62 -17.61 -16.01
C THR A 75 8.16 -16.28 -15.43
N VAL A 76 8.99 -15.25 -15.56
CA VAL A 76 8.67 -13.87 -15.18
C VAL A 76 8.55 -13.04 -16.46
N ILE A 77 7.37 -12.45 -16.71
CA ILE A 77 7.17 -11.54 -17.84
C ILE A 77 6.96 -10.13 -17.33
N ARG A 78 7.49 -9.12 -18.02
CA ARG A 78 7.21 -7.71 -17.73
C ARG A 78 5.85 -7.34 -18.33
N LEU A 79 4.92 -6.89 -17.51
CA LEU A 79 3.64 -6.33 -17.95
C LEU A 79 3.88 -4.90 -18.46
N THR A 80 3.82 -4.73 -19.78
CA THR A 80 3.92 -3.41 -20.43
C THR A 80 2.64 -2.63 -20.17
N LYS A 81 2.76 -1.48 -19.49
CA LYS A 81 1.68 -0.55 -19.07
C LYS A 81 0.35 -0.75 -19.81
N SER A 82 -0.62 -1.36 -19.13
CA SER A 82 -2.03 -1.11 -19.39
C SER A 82 -2.30 0.35 -19.00
N VAL A 83 -2.83 1.16 -19.91
CA VAL A 83 -3.29 2.52 -19.61
C VAL A 83 -4.49 2.40 -18.68
N ILE A 84 -4.29 2.58 -17.37
CA ILE A 84 -5.39 2.69 -16.42
C ILE A 84 -6.09 4.03 -16.68
N ARG A 85 -7.25 4.00 -17.34
CA ARG A 85 -8.20 5.13 -17.31
C ARG A 85 -8.83 5.15 -15.92
N TYR A 86 -8.61 6.23 -15.19
CA TYR A 86 -9.50 6.62 -14.12
C TYR A 86 -10.64 7.40 -14.79
N ASP A 87 -11.83 6.84 -14.84
CA ASP A 87 -13.03 7.67 -15.06
C ASP A 87 -13.28 8.42 -13.75
N LEU A 88 -13.00 9.73 -13.78
CA LEU A 88 -13.28 10.71 -12.72
C LEU A 88 -14.78 11.04 -12.67
#